data_AF-A0A349JRF7-F1
#
_entry.id   AF-A0A349JRF7-F1
#
_cell.length_a   1.000
_cell.length_b   1.000
_cell.length_c   1.000
_cell.angle_alpha   90.00
_cell.angle_beta   90.00
_cell.angle_gamma   90.00
#
_symmetry.space_group_name_H-M   'P 1'
#
loop_
_entity.id
_entity.type
_entity.pdbx_description
1 polymer ?
#
loop_
_entity_poly.entity_id
_entity_poly.type
_entity_poly.pdbx_seq_one_letter_code
_entity_poly.pdbx_strand_id
1 'polypeptide(L)'
;MDGNSPNDLREQNDPRDQEQNSPAETKGSGETQVAESGQNSGETENSSQAARSEDSNDSKASGRQGGGGRSRQGQGQGRGNRQGRGGRNRGGRGRRRSRDQQGGGDRQDRNRQDDGRNVDVQLTSPDEESVELLGILEVLGSGSGFIRRSEAGYTPSNEDIYVGAKVIQKFGLRTGDELNGGVGRKPKSGKSPPLTHLALVNAKPPEDALRRPDFNRLSAVHPSEQLILACDREVAGQPDYTNRVIDLFCPFGKGQRAMIVSPSKAGKTTVLQSVAEGIVTNNPECRLMILLADERPEEITDMEMCGFGEVIASSFDRPAERHCQVAEMTLERARRYVESGEDVVIILDSITRLARAYNTVEEGSGRTLTGGLDANSLEKPKRFIGSARKIDPRQGGGSLTIIATALVDTGSRMDQVIFEEFKG
;
A
#
# COMPACT_ATOMS: atom_id res chain seq x y z
N MET A 1 -47.79 41.28 22.21
CA MET A 1 -49.06 41.84 22.65
C MET A 1 -50.07 41.37 21.61
N ASP A 2 -50.89 40.35 21.79
CA ASP A 2 -51.52 39.66 22.94
C ASP A 2 -51.90 38.24 22.41
N GLY A 3 -51.96 37.10 23.12
CA GLY A 3 -52.29 36.84 24.51
C GLY A 3 -53.78 36.48 24.66
N ASN A 4 -54.21 35.23 24.36
CA ASN A 4 -55.23 34.51 25.15
C ASN A 4 -55.57 33.08 24.64
N SER A 5 -55.42 32.09 25.53
CA SER A 5 -56.32 30.93 25.70
C SER A 5 -57.20 31.23 26.93
N PRO A 6 -58.44 30.70 27.12
CA PRO A 6 -58.61 29.35 27.75
C PRO A 6 -60.00 28.64 27.53
N ASN A 7 -60.17 27.50 28.24
CA ASN A 7 -61.36 26.65 28.55
C ASN A 7 -61.62 25.44 27.64
N ASP A 8 -61.49 24.17 28.04
CA ASP A 8 -61.98 23.31 29.17
C ASP A 8 -63.47 22.91 29.12
N LEU A 9 -63.71 21.58 29.17
CA LEU A 9 -64.80 20.77 29.80
C LEU A 9 -64.87 19.38 29.09
N ARG A 10 -64.27 18.30 29.63
CA ARG A 10 -64.82 17.27 30.57
C ARG A 10 -66.11 16.55 30.11
N GLU A 11 -66.00 15.23 29.91
CA GLU A 11 -66.95 14.24 30.47
C GLU A 11 -66.31 12.85 30.59
N GLN A 12 -66.42 12.27 31.80
CA GLN A 12 -66.07 10.91 32.19
C GLN A 12 -67.35 10.05 32.17
N ASN A 13 -67.25 8.73 31.91
CA ASN A 13 -67.90 7.67 32.70
C ASN A 13 -67.52 6.26 32.20
N ASP A 14 -67.03 5.45 33.15
CA ASP A 14 -66.91 3.98 33.23
C ASP A 14 -68.16 3.44 34.02
N PRO A 15 -68.43 2.16 34.42
CA PRO A 15 -67.81 0.84 34.13
C PRO A 15 -68.77 -0.42 34.03
N ARG A 16 -68.17 -1.59 33.72
CA ARG A 16 -68.33 -2.96 34.32
C ARG A 16 -69.34 -4.05 33.85
N ASP A 17 -68.85 -5.30 34.00
CA ASP A 17 -69.44 -6.66 34.12
C ASP A 17 -69.71 -7.48 32.82
N GLN A 18 -69.51 -8.82 32.67
CA GLN A 18 -69.23 -9.99 33.53
C GLN A 18 -68.86 -11.20 32.60
N GLU A 19 -67.83 -12.02 32.89
CA GLU A 19 -67.82 -13.43 33.36
C GLU A 19 -67.93 -14.63 32.36
N GLN A 20 -67.04 -15.62 32.61
CA GLN A 20 -67.13 -17.10 32.49
C GLN A 20 -67.23 -17.82 31.12
N ASN A 21 -66.27 -18.70 30.78
CA ASN A 21 -66.30 -20.15 31.14
C ASN A 21 -65.13 -20.96 30.50
N SER A 22 -64.54 -21.87 31.29
CA SER A 22 -63.81 -23.10 30.89
C SER A 22 -64.72 -24.31 31.20
N PRO A 23 -64.55 -25.56 30.67
CA PRO A 23 -63.47 -26.51 31.02
C PRO A 23 -63.12 -27.50 29.85
N ALA A 24 -62.26 -28.55 29.87
CA ALA A 24 -61.81 -29.49 30.91
C ALA A 24 -60.54 -30.29 30.51
N GLU A 25 -60.00 -30.98 31.52
CA GLU A 25 -58.80 -31.84 31.64
C GLU A 25 -58.80 -33.16 30.84
N THR A 26 -57.61 -33.77 30.65
CA THR A 26 -57.37 -35.20 30.96
C THR A 26 -55.90 -35.44 31.37
N LYS A 27 -55.72 -36.33 32.36
CA LYS A 27 -54.54 -36.66 33.18
C LYS A 27 -53.63 -37.78 32.62
N GLY A 28 -52.42 -37.90 33.22
CA GLY A 28 -51.68 -39.17 33.48
C GLY A 28 -50.17 -39.06 33.20
N SER A 29 -49.28 -38.83 34.19
CA SER A 29 -48.75 -39.72 35.26
C SER A 29 -47.41 -40.39 34.89
N GLY A 30 -46.37 -40.21 35.72
CA GLY A 30 -45.19 -41.09 35.73
C GLY A 30 -43.89 -40.45 36.26
N GLU A 31 -43.70 -40.42 37.57
CA GLU A 31 -42.40 -40.29 38.24
C GLU A 31 -41.53 -41.55 38.04
N THR A 32 -40.20 -41.42 38.04
CA THR A 32 -39.27 -42.29 38.82
C THR A 32 -37.87 -41.64 38.88
N GLN A 33 -37.39 -41.38 40.09
CA GLN A 33 -35.98 -41.16 40.47
C GLN A 33 -35.36 -42.50 40.91
N VAL A 34 -34.06 -42.74 40.65
CA VAL A 34 -33.08 -43.48 41.50
C VAL A 34 -31.66 -43.03 41.03
N ALA A 35 -30.89 -42.22 41.79
CA ALA A 35 -29.89 -42.55 42.83
C ALA A 35 -28.71 -43.42 42.29
N GLU A 36 -27.47 -42.93 42.14
CA GLU A 36 -26.42 -42.53 43.08
C GLU A 36 -25.26 -43.56 43.19
N SER A 37 -24.07 -43.01 43.47
CA SER A 37 -22.89 -43.61 44.13
C SER A 37 -21.71 -44.13 43.29
N GLY A 38 -20.50 -43.70 43.69
CA GLY A 38 -19.24 -44.37 43.37
C GLY A 38 -18.00 -43.48 43.28
N GLN A 39 -17.48 -43.00 44.41
CA GLN A 39 -16.14 -42.42 44.57
C GLN A 39 -15.05 -43.47 44.24
N ASN A 40 -13.86 -43.07 43.73
CA ASN A 40 -12.60 -43.13 44.50
C ASN A 40 -11.37 -42.52 43.76
N SER A 41 -10.41 -42.15 44.62
CA SER A 41 -9.10 -41.49 44.52
C SER A 41 -7.92 -42.19 43.80
N GLY A 42 -6.83 -41.41 43.58
CA GLY A 42 -5.42 -41.87 43.61
C GLY A 42 -4.62 -41.51 42.35
N GLU A 43 -3.79 -40.45 42.36
CA GLU A 43 -2.32 -40.46 42.59
C GLU A 43 -1.50 -41.31 41.58
N THR A 44 -0.55 -40.68 40.85
CA THR A 44 0.91 -40.78 41.06
C THR A 44 1.70 -40.31 39.81
N GLU A 45 2.80 -39.62 40.09
CA GLU A 45 3.93 -39.23 39.25
C GLU A 45 4.50 -40.39 38.39
N ASN A 46 5.19 -40.10 37.26
CA ASN A 46 6.66 -40.14 37.18
C ASN A 46 7.18 -40.01 35.72
N SER A 47 8.42 -39.54 35.69
CA SER A 47 9.37 -39.12 34.66
C SER A 47 9.95 -40.16 33.68
N SER A 48 10.86 -39.63 32.84
CA SER A 48 12.03 -40.24 32.17
C SER A 48 11.82 -40.78 30.75
N GLN A 49 12.45 -40.22 29.70
CA GLN A 49 13.87 -40.19 29.28
C GLN A 49 14.40 -41.48 28.63
N ALA A 50 14.93 -41.29 27.41
CA ALA A 50 16.00 -42.05 26.74
C ALA A 50 15.64 -43.49 26.28
N ALA A 51 16.20 -44.11 25.25
CA ALA A 51 17.30 -43.83 24.32
C ALA A 51 17.14 -44.76 23.09
N ARG A 52 17.80 -44.40 21.98
CA ARG A 52 18.68 -45.23 21.11
C ARG A 52 18.37 -46.75 21.03
N SER A 53 18.37 -47.39 19.87
CA SER A 53 19.57 -47.68 19.08
C SER A 53 19.21 -48.35 17.75
N GLU A 54 20.10 -48.15 16.79
CA GLU A 54 20.34 -48.90 15.56
C GLU A 54 20.41 -50.43 15.81
N ASP A 55 20.02 -51.26 14.85
CA ASP A 55 20.97 -51.93 13.96
C ASP A 55 20.21 -52.82 12.94
N SER A 56 20.99 -53.42 12.06
CA SER A 56 20.73 -53.67 10.66
C SER A 56 20.56 -55.16 10.32
N ASN A 57 20.13 -55.34 9.07
CA ASN A 57 20.58 -56.36 8.11
C ASN A 57 19.75 -57.62 7.79
N ASP A 58 19.78 -57.83 6.46
CA ASP A 58 19.75 -59.08 5.70
C ASP A 58 18.41 -59.80 5.45
N SER A 59 18.10 -60.39 4.30
CA SER A 59 18.55 -60.28 2.89
C SER A 59 17.71 -61.26 2.05
N LYS A 60 17.80 -61.10 0.72
CA LYS A 60 17.51 -62.05 -0.40
C LYS A 60 16.10 -62.04 -1.02
N ALA A 61 15.91 -62.28 -2.32
CA ALA A 61 16.74 -62.20 -3.54
C ALA A 61 15.85 -62.66 -4.73
N SER A 62 16.13 -62.11 -5.93
CA SER A 62 15.96 -62.64 -7.32
C SER A 62 15.44 -61.51 -8.22
N GLY A 63 16.17 -60.98 -9.20
CA GLY A 63 16.79 -61.59 -10.40
C GLY A 63 16.00 -61.04 -11.61
N ARG A 64 16.54 -60.50 -12.71
CA ARG A 64 17.76 -60.79 -13.48
C ARG A 64 17.94 -59.72 -14.59
N GLN A 65 19.22 -59.42 -14.89
CA GLN A 65 19.87 -59.19 -16.22
C GLN A 65 19.39 -58.06 -17.15
N GLY A 66 20.26 -57.25 -17.77
CA GLY A 66 21.73 -57.23 -17.77
C GLY A 66 22.34 -56.33 -18.87
N GLY A 67 23.65 -56.04 -18.71
CA GLY A 67 24.63 -55.54 -19.69
C GLY A 67 24.52 -54.06 -20.09
N GLY A 68 25.45 -53.14 -19.79
CA GLY A 68 26.93 -53.19 -19.72
C GLY A 68 27.46 -52.21 -20.79
N GLY A 69 28.48 -51.37 -20.67
CA GLY A 69 29.57 -51.08 -19.72
C GLY A 69 30.55 -50.19 -20.51
N ARG A 70 30.99 -49.04 -19.98
CA ARG A 70 32.39 -48.68 -19.58
C ARG A 70 33.45 -48.77 -20.69
N SER A 71 34.48 -47.91 -20.83
CA SER A 71 34.92 -46.66 -20.20
C SER A 71 36.31 -46.26 -20.80
N ARG A 72 36.64 -44.96 -20.78
CA ARG A 72 37.96 -44.31 -20.58
C ARG A 72 39.17 -44.59 -21.49
N GLN A 73 39.72 -43.50 -22.06
CA GLN A 73 41.13 -43.01 -22.08
C GLN A 73 41.14 -41.79 -23.04
N GLY A 74 41.81 -40.65 -22.87
CA GLY A 74 42.99 -40.28 -22.08
C GLY A 74 44.21 -40.14 -22.98
N GLN A 75 44.44 -38.98 -23.62
CA GLN A 75 45.78 -38.44 -23.99
C GLN A 75 45.68 -37.11 -24.76
N GLY A 76 46.55 -36.16 -24.41
CA GLY A 76 46.75 -34.91 -25.13
C GLY A 76 47.99 -34.92 -26.02
N GLN A 77 48.09 -33.94 -26.92
CA GLN A 77 49.35 -33.45 -27.50
C GLN A 77 49.11 -32.09 -28.18
N GLY A 78 50.01 -31.14 -27.92
CA GLY A 78 50.06 -29.83 -28.58
C GLY A 78 51.02 -29.77 -29.76
N ARG A 79 50.93 -28.66 -30.52
CA ARG A 79 51.88 -28.00 -31.46
C ARG A 79 51.00 -27.16 -32.41
N GLY A 80 51.28 -25.94 -32.84
CA GLY A 80 52.52 -25.17 -32.90
C GLY A 80 52.61 -24.47 -34.27
N ASN A 81 52.25 -23.18 -34.30
CA ASN A 81 52.84 -22.05 -35.06
C ASN A 81 52.95 -22.00 -36.62
N ARG A 82 52.67 -20.77 -37.11
CA ARG A 82 53.21 -20.05 -38.31
C ARG A 82 52.86 -20.53 -39.73
N GLN A 83 52.29 -19.64 -40.54
CA GLN A 83 52.99 -18.87 -41.59
C GLN A 83 52.04 -17.99 -42.41
N GLY A 84 52.49 -16.79 -42.77
CA GLY A 84 51.84 -15.90 -43.73
C GLY A 84 52.46 -15.96 -45.13
N ARG A 85 51.67 -15.57 -46.14
CA ARG A 85 52.02 -15.11 -47.50
C ARG A 85 50.66 -14.95 -48.22
N GLY A 86 50.35 -13.94 -49.03
CA GLY A 86 51.14 -12.89 -49.69
C GLY A 86 50.61 -12.72 -51.12
N GLY A 87 50.26 -11.47 -51.50
CA GLY A 87 50.10 -11.00 -52.90
C GLY A 87 48.67 -11.06 -53.47
N ARG A 88 48.27 -10.23 -54.43
CA ARG A 88 48.93 -9.13 -55.16
C ARG A 88 47.87 -8.45 -56.07
N ASN A 89 47.95 -7.12 -56.20
CA ASN A 89 47.80 -6.32 -57.44
C ASN A 89 46.47 -6.33 -58.24
N ARG A 90 45.88 -5.14 -58.51
CA ARG A 90 46.07 -4.36 -59.77
C ARG A 90 45.15 -3.13 -59.90
N GLY A 91 45.77 -2.03 -60.36
CA GLY A 91 45.18 -1.05 -61.29
C GLY A 91 44.55 0.19 -60.64
N GLY A 92 44.94 1.43 -60.89
CA GLY A 92 45.93 1.98 -61.82
C GLY A 92 45.39 3.22 -62.54
N ARG A 93 46.09 4.36 -62.36
CA ARG A 93 46.24 5.52 -63.28
C ARG A 93 44.96 6.34 -63.60
N GLY A 94 45.00 7.65 -63.76
CA GLY A 94 46.14 8.53 -64.03
C GLY A 94 45.81 10.03 -63.95
N ARG A 95 46.87 10.80 -64.24
CA ARG A 95 47.06 12.25 -64.12
C ARG A 95 46.42 13.06 -65.25
N ARG A 96 46.11 14.34 -64.98
CA ARG A 96 46.41 15.59 -65.76
C ARG A 96 45.79 16.78 -64.99
N ARG A 97 46.57 17.70 -64.39
CA ARG A 97 47.22 18.95 -64.89
C ARG A 97 46.27 20.07 -65.37
N SER A 98 46.42 21.21 -64.68
CA SER A 98 46.39 22.62 -65.13
C SER A 98 45.14 23.50 -64.90
N ARG A 99 45.31 24.45 -63.95
CA ARG A 99 45.33 25.92 -64.13
C ARG A 99 44.01 26.74 -64.09
N ASP A 100 44.05 27.72 -63.15
CA ASP A 100 43.40 29.03 -63.03
C ASP A 100 41.86 29.16 -63.15
N GLN A 101 41.19 29.56 -62.06
CA GLN A 101 40.39 30.80 -62.01
C GLN A 101 39.78 31.10 -60.62
N GLN A 102 39.66 32.41 -60.37
CA GLN A 102 39.14 33.10 -59.19
C GLN A 102 37.65 32.82 -58.90
N GLY A 103 37.27 33.05 -57.64
CA GLY A 103 35.88 33.11 -57.13
C GLY A 103 35.78 32.33 -55.81
N GLY A 104 35.73 32.94 -54.63
CA GLY A 104 34.77 33.97 -54.24
C GLY A 104 33.43 33.30 -53.93
N GLY A 105 33.22 32.86 -52.69
CA GLY A 105 31.95 32.25 -52.28
C GLY A 105 32.01 31.54 -50.94
N ASP A 106 31.47 32.22 -49.92
CA ASP A 106 31.14 31.73 -48.58
C ASP A 106 30.63 30.28 -48.56
N ARG A 107 31.25 29.46 -47.71
CA ARG A 107 30.69 28.19 -47.25
C ARG A 107 30.57 28.23 -45.73
N GLN A 108 29.41 28.70 -45.28
CA GLN A 108 28.93 28.48 -43.93
C GLN A 108 28.74 26.98 -43.69
N ASP A 109 29.43 26.49 -42.65
CA ASP A 109 29.20 25.23 -41.98
C ASP A 109 27.71 25.06 -41.64
N ARG A 110 27.06 24.06 -42.27
CA ARG A 110 25.80 23.52 -41.76
C ARG A 110 26.12 22.47 -40.69
N ASN A 111 26.39 22.97 -39.49
CA ASN A 111 26.34 22.14 -38.30
C ASN A 111 24.86 21.79 -38.04
N ARG A 112 24.51 20.52 -38.22
CA ARG A 112 23.22 19.96 -37.80
C ARG A 112 23.20 19.95 -36.28
N GLN A 113 22.59 20.98 -35.68
CA GLN A 113 22.16 20.93 -34.28
C GLN A 113 20.71 20.47 -34.22
N ASP A 114 20.60 19.21 -33.79
CA ASP A 114 19.57 18.64 -32.93
C ASP A 114 18.58 19.67 -32.33
N ASP A 115 17.35 19.64 -32.82
CA ASP A 115 16.23 20.50 -32.40
C ASP A 115 15.63 19.97 -31.08
N GLY A 116 16.44 20.01 -30.03
CA GLY A 116 16.00 19.87 -28.65
C GLY A 116 15.24 21.13 -28.24
N ARG A 117 13.91 21.14 -28.45
CA ARG A 117 13.04 22.24 -28.03
C ARG A 117 13.19 22.50 -26.53
N ASN A 118 13.98 23.52 -26.21
CA ASN A 118 14.04 24.17 -24.92
C ASN A 118 12.69 24.84 -24.65
N VAL A 119 11.94 24.29 -23.70
CA VAL A 119 10.93 25.07 -22.99
C VAL A 119 11.69 25.72 -21.84
N ASP A 120 12.13 26.96 -22.04
CA ASP A 120 12.58 27.79 -20.93
C ASP A 120 11.39 28.01 -20.00
N VAL A 121 11.49 27.46 -18.79
CA VAL A 121 10.55 27.76 -17.71
C VAL A 121 10.84 29.20 -17.29
N GLN A 122 10.14 30.14 -17.93
CA GLN A 122 10.15 31.54 -17.53
C GLN A 122 9.46 31.66 -16.17
N LEU A 123 10.26 32.01 -15.15
CA LEU A 123 9.80 32.60 -13.90
C LEU A 123 9.15 33.95 -14.24
N THR A 124 7.90 33.93 -14.65
CA THR A 124 7.08 35.14 -14.81
C THR A 124 6.36 35.42 -13.48
N SER A 125 6.25 36.71 -13.16
CA SER A 125 5.58 37.25 -11.97
C SER A 125 4.12 36.79 -11.89
N PRO A 126 3.55 36.70 -10.67
CA PRO A 126 2.23 36.12 -10.44
C PRO A 126 1.15 37.09 -10.92
N ASP A 127 0.81 37.02 -12.20
CA ASP A 127 -0.60 37.17 -12.54
C ASP A 127 -1.32 36.00 -11.87
N GLU A 128 -2.52 36.22 -11.33
CA GLU A 128 -3.34 35.24 -10.59
C GLU A 128 -3.77 34.04 -11.49
N GLU A 129 -2.80 33.30 -12.03
CA GLU A 129 -3.00 31.94 -12.49
C GLU A 129 -3.35 31.14 -11.23
N SER A 130 -4.59 30.67 -11.19
CA SER A 130 -5.12 29.80 -10.14
C SER A 130 -4.09 28.71 -9.83
N VAL A 131 -3.55 28.73 -8.60
CA VAL A 131 -2.67 27.68 -8.09
C VAL A 131 -3.52 26.43 -7.89
N GLU A 132 -3.62 25.61 -8.93
CA GLU A 132 -4.40 24.38 -8.93
C GLU A 132 -3.58 23.23 -8.33
N LEU A 133 -4.23 22.37 -7.56
CA LEU A 133 -3.68 21.09 -7.14
C LEU A 133 -3.62 20.16 -8.35
N LEU A 134 -2.41 19.78 -8.76
CA LEU A 134 -2.21 18.98 -9.98
C LEU A 134 -2.25 17.47 -9.71
N GLY A 135 -1.86 17.06 -8.51
CA GLY A 135 -1.79 15.66 -8.08
C GLY A 135 -0.41 15.27 -7.55
N ILE A 136 -0.08 13.99 -7.63
CA ILE A 136 1.09 13.39 -6.98
C ILE A 136 2.14 12.96 -8.00
N LEU A 137 3.38 13.40 -7.82
CA LEU A 137 4.49 13.07 -8.68
C LEU A 137 4.89 11.58 -8.57
N GLU A 138 5.03 10.93 -9.71
CA GLU A 138 5.74 9.66 -9.87
C GLU A 138 6.99 9.90 -10.74
N VAL A 139 8.17 9.70 -10.15
CA VAL A 139 9.45 9.82 -10.86
C VAL A 139 9.80 8.46 -11.48
N LEU A 140 10.07 8.47 -12.79
CA LEU A 140 10.46 7.28 -13.54
C LEU A 140 11.98 7.08 -13.51
N GLY A 141 12.45 5.88 -13.83
CA GLY A 141 13.88 5.55 -13.87
C GLY A 141 14.72 6.39 -14.85
N SER A 142 14.08 7.05 -15.82
CA SER A 142 14.74 8.00 -16.74
C SER A 142 15.05 9.37 -16.10
N GLY A 143 14.56 9.63 -14.88
CA GLY A 143 14.70 10.91 -14.17
C GLY A 143 13.63 11.94 -14.49
N SER A 144 12.81 11.73 -15.52
CA SER A 144 11.54 12.47 -15.72
C SER A 144 10.40 11.82 -14.93
N GLY A 145 9.27 12.50 -14.78
CA GLY A 145 8.12 11.97 -14.06
C GLY A 145 6.78 12.40 -14.63
N PHE A 146 5.72 11.90 -14.01
CA PHE A 146 4.34 12.26 -14.30
C PHE A 146 3.62 12.62 -13.00
N ILE A 147 2.80 13.66 -13.03
CA ILE A 147 1.85 13.96 -11.95
C ILE A 147 0.62 13.10 -12.20
N ARG A 148 0.38 12.14 -11.30
CA ARG A 148 -0.79 11.27 -11.28
C ARG A 148 -1.93 11.98 -10.59
N ARG A 149 -3.12 11.96 -11.20
CA ARG A 149 -4.27 12.67 -10.65
C ARG A 149 -5.15 11.79 -9.76
N SER A 150 -5.86 12.44 -8.85
CA SER A 150 -6.87 11.84 -7.98
C SER A 150 -7.98 11.14 -8.76
N GLU A 151 -8.43 11.72 -9.87
CA GLU A 151 -9.54 11.17 -10.68
C GLU A 151 -9.22 9.79 -11.28
N ALA A 152 -7.94 9.47 -11.45
CA ALA A 152 -7.47 8.16 -11.91
C ALA A 152 -7.02 7.25 -10.75
N GLY A 153 -7.22 7.67 -9.49
CA GLY A 153 -6.75 6.97 -8.30
C GLY A 153 -5.23 6.91 -8.21
N TYR A 154 -4.52 7.95 -8.66
CA TYR A 154 -3.06 8.04 -8.67
C TYR A 154 -2.35 6.96 -9.49
N THR A 155 -3.00 6.49 -10.55
CA THR A 155 -2.44 5.51 -11.50
C THR A 155 -2.21 6.13 -12.88
N PRO A 156 -1.40 5.51 -13.74
CA PRO A 156 -1.08 6.06 -15.06
C PRO A 156 -2.33 6.31 -15.90
N SER A 157 -2.45 7.54 -16.40
CA SER A 157 -3.57 8.01 -17.22
C SER A 157 -3.08 8.89 -18.38
N ASN A 158 -3.86 8.94 -19.46
CA ASN A 158 -3.59 9.82 -20.62
C ASN A 158 -3.75 11.30 -20.30
N GLU A 159 -4.29 11.63 -19.13
CA GLU A 159 -4.42 12.99 -18.63
C GLU A 159 -3.30 13.37 -17.66
N ASP A 160 -2.34 12.49 -17.38
CA ASP A 160 -1.23 12.82 -16.47
C ASP A 160 -0.35 13.95 -17.02
N ILE A 161 0.21 14.75 -16.11
CA ILE A 161 1.01 15.92 -16.45
C ILE A 161 2.49 15.52 -16.46
N TYR A 162 3.18 15.82 -17.55
CA TYR A 162 4.60 15.50 -17.69
C TYR A 162 5.47 16.49 -16.91
N VAL A 163 6.43 15.95 -16.14
CA VAL A 163 7.43 16.73 -15.40
C VAL A 163 8.82 16.40 -15.94
N GLY A 164 9.50 17.42 -16.46
CA GLY A 164 10.85 17.28 -17.01
C GLY A 164 11.90 17.01 -15.93
N ALA A 165 12.91 16.21 -16.27
CA ALA A 165 14.00 15.84 -15.35
C ALA A 165 14.74 17.03 -14.75
N LYS A 166 14.89 18.13 -15.51
CA LYS A 166 15.51 19.37 -15.02
C LYS A 166 14.74 19.99 -13.86
N VAL A 167 13.41 19.96 -13.88
CA VAL A 167 12.55 20.50 -12.80
C VAL A 167 12.68 19.62 -11.56
N ILE A 168 12.59 18.30 -11.74
CA ILE A 168 12.76 17.31 -10.66
C ILE A 168 14.12 17.49 -9.97
N GLN A 169 15.20 17.58 -10.75
CA GLN A 169 16.55 17.77 -10.21
C GLN A 169 16.73 19.14 -9.53
N LYS A 170 16.19 20.22 -10.13
CA LYS A 170 16.32 21.59 -9.60
C LYS A 170 15.73 21.73 -8.20
N PHE A 171 14.56 21.13 -7.97
CA PHE A 171 13.83 21.26 -6.70
C PHE A 171 13.97 20.02 -5.79
N GLY A 172 14.73 18.99 -6.19
CA GLY A 172 14.89 17.78 -5.40
C GLY A 172 13.59 16.98 -5.22
N LEU A 173 12.73 16.98 -6.25
CA LEU A 173 11.43 16.31 -6.18
C LEU A 173 11.60 14.79 -6.17
N ARG A 174 10.73 14.11 -5.45
CA ARG A 174 10.70 12.64 -5.30
C ARG A 174 9.29 12.12 -5.55
N THR A 175 9.18 10.83 -5.86
CA THR A 175 7.89 10.16 -5.93
C THR A 175 7.10 10.39 -4.64
N GLY A 176 5.81 10.66 -4.75
CA GLY A 176 4.93 11.01 -3.63
C GLY A 176 4.77 12.51 -3.39
N ASP A 177 5.53 13.39 -4.06
CA ASP A 177 5.35 14.83 -3.88
C ASP A 177 4.04 15.31 -4.46
N GLU A 178 3.25 16.00 -3.65
CA GLU A 178 2.07 16.73 -4.09
C GLU A 178 2.50 18.05 -4.74
N LEU A 179 2.10 18.27 -5.99
CA LEU A 179 2.52 19.44 -6.76
C LEU A 179 1.32 20.33 -7.09
N ASN A 180 1.52 21.64 -6.96
CA ASN A 180 0.59 22.66 -7.42
C ASN A 180 1.29 23.54 -8.45
N GLY A 181 0.54 24.04 -9.44
CA GLY A 181 1.11 24.97 -10.41
C GLY A 181 0.34 25.05 -11.71
N GLY A 182 1.02 25.55 -12.75
CA GLY A 182 0.45 25.78 -14.07
C GLY A 182 0.69 24.60 -15.01
N VAL A 183 -0.34 24.25 -15.78
CA VAL A 183 -0.28 23.19 -16.79
C VAL A 183 -0.28 23.78 -18.19
N GLY A 184 0.70 23.38 -19.00
CA GLY A 184 0.78 23.78 -20.39
C GLY A 184 -0.29 23.13 -21.27
N ARG A 185 -0.53 23.71 -22.44
CA ARG A 185 -1.49 23.16 -23.41
C ARG A 185 -1.10 21.74 -23.83
N LYS A 186 -2.08 20.83 -23.86
CA LYS A 186 -1.91 19.45 -24.35
C LYS A 186 -1.40 19.47 -25.80
N PRO A 187 -0.21 18.89 -26.08
CA PRO A 187 0.32 18.83 -27.44
C PRO A 187 -0.58 18.04 -28.40
N LYS A 188 -0.66 18.49 -29.66
CA LYS A 188 -1.41 17.78 -30.72
C LYS A 188 -0.87 16.36 -31.02
N SER A 189 0.33 16.04 -30.56
CA SER A 189 1.02 14.77 -30.83
C SER A 189 0.59 13.62 -29.89
N GLY A 190 -0.53 13.74 -29.17
CA GLY A 190 -0.99 12.73 -28.20
C GLY A 190 -0.08 12.60 -26.96
N LYS A 191 0.82 13.57 -26.74
CA LYS A 191 1.69 13.61 -25.56
C LYS A 191 0.93 14.23 -24.39
N SER A 192 1.33 13.85 -23.17
CA SER A 192 0.87 14.50 -21.94
C SER A 192 1.15 16.00 -21.93
N PRO A 193 0.27 16.82 -21.34
CA PRO A 193 0.55 18.24 -21.11
C PRO A 193 1.77 18.41 -20.19
N PRO A 194 2.69 19.35 -20.44
CA PRO A 194 3.83 19.58 -19.57
C PRO A 194 3.49 20.51 -18.40
N LEU A 195 4.17 20.33 -17.26
CA LEU A 195 4.20 21.32 -16.18
C LEU A 195 4.93 22.59 -16.66
N THR A 196 4.26 23.75 -16.64
CA THR A 196 4.85 25.03 -17.06
C THR A 196 5.36 25.85 -15.88
N HIS A 197 4.64 25.80 -14.76
CA HIS A 197 4.99 26.53 -13.55
C HIS A 197 4.81 25.61 -12.34
N LEU A 198 5.78 25.59 -11.43
CA LEU A 198 5.68 24.88 -10.16
C LEU A 198 5.52 25.94 -9.05
N ALA A 199 4.33 25.96 -8.44
CA ALA A 199 3.96 26.94 -7.42
C ALA A 199 4.23 26.43 -6.00
N LEU A 200 3.81 25.20 -5.69
CA LEU A 200 3.97 24.58 -4.37
C LEU A 200 4.35 23.11 -4.49
N VAL A 201 5.05 22.62 -3.47
CA VAL A 201 5.36 21.21 -3.24
C VAL A 201 4.93 20.86 -1.81
N ASN A 202 3.99 19.94 -1.65
CA ASN A 202 3.39 19.57 -0.36
C ASN A 202 2.93 20.81 0.43
N ALA A 203 2.17 21.70 -0.24
CA ALA A 203 1.68 22.97 0.29
C ALA A 203 2.75 23.99 0.76
N LYS A 204 4.03 23.76 0.45
CA LYS A 204 5.16 24.65 0.79
C LYS A 204 5.87 25.18 -0.47
N PRO A 205 6.68 26.24 -0.35
CA PRO A 205 7.51 26.72 -1.47
C PRO A 205 8.41 25.61 -2.03
N PRO A 206 8.59 25.50 -3.36
CA PRO A 206 9.37 24.43 -3.98
C PRO A 206 10.83 24.35 -3.51
N GLU A 207 11.41 25.46 -3.03
CA GLU A 207 12.77 25.51 -2.52
C GLU A 207 12.97 24.67 -1.24
N ASP A 208 11.91 24.49 -0.44
CA ASP A 208 11.96 23.72 0.80
C ASP A 208 12.09 22.22 0.52
N ALA A 209 11.53 21.74 -0.59
CA ALA A 209 11.60 20.34 -1.00
C ALA A 209 13.03 19.85 -1.23
N LEU A 210 13.95 20.75 -1.60
CA LEU A 210 15.37 20.43 -1.79
C LEU A 210 16.11 20.22 -0.46
N ARG A 211 15.66 20.88 0.62
CA ARG A 211 16.33 20.89 1.92
C ARG A 211 15.79 19.84 2.89
N ARG A 212 14.61 19.28 2.60
CA ARG A 212 13.97 18.30 3.48
C ARG A 212 14.83 17.02 3.62
N PRO A 213 14.79 16.36 4.78
CA PRO A 213 15.49 15.11 4.99
C PRO A 213 14.93 13.96 4.13
N ASP A 214 15.67 12.86 4.06
CA ASP A 214 15.17 11.61 3.52
C ASP A 214 14.54 10.77 4.63
N PHE A 215 13.30 10.32 4.42
CA PHE A 215 12.55 9.52 5.39
C PHE A 215 13.34 8.32 5.92
N ASN A 216 14.13 7.66 5.08
CA ASN A 216 14.91 6.49 5.49
C ASN A 216 16.12 6.84 6.37
N ARG A 217 16.55 8.10 6.37
CA ARG A 217 17.64 8.60 7.23
C ARG A 217 17.14 9.14 8.56
N LEU A 218 15.84 9.39 8.69
CA LEU A 218 15.24 9.87 9.93
C LEU A 218 15.26 8.78 11.00
N SER A 219 15.74 9.16 12.18
CA SER A 219 15.80 8.29 13.34
C SER A 219 14.41 8.05 13.93
N ALA A 220 14.10 6.80 14.23
CA ALA A 220 12.83 6.39 14.80
C ALA A 220 12.91 6.37 16.33
N VAL A 221 11.85 6.84 16.99
CA VAL A 221 11.64 6.72 18.43
C VAL A 221 10.33 5.99 18.70
N HIS A 222 10.16 5.47 19.91
CA HIS A 222 8.87 4.90 20.32
C HIS A 222 7.81 6.01 20.38
N PRO A 223 6.55 5.71 19.97
CA PRO A 223 5.43 6.61 20.18
C PRO A 223 5.30 6.97 21.66
N SER A 224 5.19 8.26 21.95
CA SER A 224 4.99 8.80 23.30
C SER A 224 3.72 9.65 23.43
N GLU A 225 3.10 9.97 22.30
CA GLU A 225 1.88 10.75 22.21
C GLU A 225 0.76 9.84 21.73
N GLN A 226 -0.32 9.75 22.51
CA GLN A 226 -1.49 8.94 22.21
C GLN A 226 -2.34 9.63 21.14
N LEU A 227 -2.83 8.84 20.17
CA LEU A 227 -3.94 9.20 19.31
C LEU A 227 -5.22 8.89 20.07
N ILE A 228 -5.80 9.91 20.72
CA ILE A 228 -7.04 9.74 21.48
C ILE A 228 -8.19 9.51 20.49
N LEU A 229 -8.92 8.41 20.64
CA LEU A 229 -9.99 8.03 19.73
C LEU A 229 -11.38 8.30 20.29
N ALA A 230 -11.55 8.30 21.61
CA ALA A 230 -12.83 8.45 22.27
C ALA A 230 -13.55 9.73 21.82
N CYS A 231 -14.72 9.56 21.22
CA CYS A 231 -15.61 10.63 20.80
C CYS A 231 -17.07 10.23 21.05
N ASP A 232 -17.99 11.19 21.00
CA ASP A 232 -19.42 10.98 21.20
C ASP A 232 -20.08 10.44 19.91
N ARG A 233 -19.57 9.31 19.42
CA ARG A 233 -20.09 8.63 18.23
C ARG A 233 -21.42 7.95 18.54
N GLU A 234 -22.40 8.11 17.67
CA GLU A 234 -23.67 7.38 17.74
C GLU A 234 -23.92 6.56 16.47
N VAL A 235 -24.37 5.32 16.64
CA VAL A 235 -24.77 4.45 15.53
C VAL A 235 -26.22 4.04 15.76
N ALA A 236 -27.09 4.34 14.78
CA ALA A 236 -28.53 4.08 14.87
C ALA A 236 -29.18 4.69 16.15
N GLY A 237 -28.72 5.87 16.57
CA GLY A 237 -29.25 6.59 17.74
C GLY A 237 -28.87 5.96 19.08
N GLN A 238 -27.82 5.15 19.12
CA GLN A 238 -27.24 4.60 20.35
C GLN A 238 -25.76 4.97 20.45
N PRO A 239 -25.23 5.25 21.66
CA PRO A 239 -23.80 5.51 21.83
C PRO A 239 -22.94 4.33 21.38
N ASP A 240 -21.91 4.61 20.60
CA ASP A 240 -20.88 3.64 20.22
C ASP A 240 -19.67 3.76 21.16
N TYR A 241 -19.33 2.65 21.81
CA TYR A 241 -18.23 2.59 22.76
C TYR A 241 -16.92 2.10 22.15
N THR A 242 -16.88 1.78 20.85
CA THR A 242 -15.72 1.19 20.17
C THR A 242 -14.44 1.99 20.41
N ASN A 243 -14.49 3.31 20.18
CA ASN A 243 -13.35 4.21 20.40
C ASN A 243 -12.83 4.18 21.84
N ARG A 244 -13.76 4.21 22.82
CA ARG A 244 -13.42 4.19 24.25
C ARG A 244 -12.79 2.88 24.68
N VAL A 245 -13.26 1.77 24.13
CA VAL A 245 -12.66 0.44 24.38
C VAL A 245 -11.23 0.40 23.84
N ILE A 246 -10.99 0.93 22.64
CA ILE A 246 -9.63 0.98 22.06
C ILE A 246 -8.70 1.82 22.94
N ASP A 247 -9.11 3.03 23.33
CA ASP A 247 -8.27 3.90 24.17
C ASP A 247 -7.90 3.28 25.53
N LEU A 248 -8.78 2.44 26.10
CA LEU A 248 -8.55 1.81 27.41
C LEU A 248 -7.65 0.57 27.32
N PHE A 249 -7.84 -0.28 26.31
CA PHE A 249 -7.21 -1.60 26.26
C PHE A 249 -6.04 -1.68 25.27
N CYS A 250 -6.08 -0.90 24.20
CA CYS A 250 -5.10 -0.95 23.11
C CYS A 250 -4.88 0.44 22.51
N PRO A 251 -4.40 1.43 23.31
CA PRO A 251 -4.27 2.80 22.87
C PRO A 251 -3.31 2.92 21.68
N PHE A 252 -3.70 3.70 20.68
CA PHE A 252 -2.85 4.00 19.53
C PHE A 252 -1.96 5.19 19.83
N GLY A 253 -0.73 5.19 19.30
CA GLY A 253 0.21 6.30 19.41
C GLY A 253 0.53 6.90 18.04
N LYS A 254 0.98 8.17 18.03
CA LYS A 254 1.53 8.79 16.83
C LYS A 254 2.82 8.09 16.43
N GLY A 255 2.85 7.48 15.24
CA GLY A 255 3.92 6.63 14.78
C GLY A 255 3.71 5.13 15.04
N GLN A 256 2.53 4.73 15.52
CA GLN A 256 2.22 3.35 15.85
C GLN A 256 2.06 2.48 14.60
N ARG A 257 2.56 1.24 14.70
CA ARG A 257 2.15 0.14 13.84
C ARG A 257 1.04 -0.61 14.55
N ALA A 258 -0.18 -0.51 14.04
CA ALA A 258 -1.35 -1.15 14.63
C ALA A 258 -1.96 -2.13 13.63
N MET A 259 -2.44 -3.25 14.15
CA MET A 259 -3.10 -4.29 13.36
C MET A 259 -4.44 -4.66 13.99
N ILE A 260 -5.53 -4.52 13.24
CA ILE A 260 -6.86 -4.95 13.64
C ILE A 260 -7.10 -6.33 13.02
N VAL A 261 -7.05 -7.36 13.86
CA VAL A 261 -7.18 -8.75 13.44
C VAL A 261 -8.65 -9.13 13.51
N SER A 262 -9.23 -9.55 12.39
CA SER A 262 -10.66 -9.86 12.34
C SER A 262 -10.99 -10.95 11.31
N PRO A 263 -11.89 -11.89 11.63
CA PRO A 263 -12.52 -12.72 10.62
C PRO A 263 -13.40 -11.90 9.67
N SER A 264 -13.74 -12.51 8.54
CA SER A 264 -14.75 -11.96 7.62
C SER A 264 -16.07 -11.71 8.34
N LYS A 265 -16.71 -10.57 8.06
CA LYS A 265 -18.02 -10.16 8.65
C LYS A 265 -18.03 -9.91 10.16
N ALA A 266 -16.89 -9.72 10.81
CA ALA A 266 -16.80 -9.44 12.26
C ALA A 266 -17.00 -7.96 12.63
N GLY A 267 -17.44 -7.09 11.71
CA GLY A 267 -17.59 -5.65 11.97
C GLY A 267 -16.33 -4.79 11.72
N LYS A 268 -15.34 -5.33 11.00
CA LYS A 268 -14.09 -4.65 10.58
C LYS A 268 -14.34 -3.21 10.10
N THR A 269 -15.25 -3.03 9.16
CA THR A 269 -15.54 -1.72 8.54
C THR A 269 -16.08 -0.71 9.56
N THR A 270 -16.98 -1.16 10.45
CA THR A 270 -17.52 -0.30 11.52
C THR A 270 -16.43 0.15 12.48
N VAL A 271 -15.51 -0.75 12.85
CA VAL A 271 -14.36 -0.38 13.69
C VAL A 271 -13.45 0.61 12.97
N LEU A 272 -13.15 0.40 11.68
CA LEU A 272 -12.34 1.35 10.91
C LEU A 272 -12.97 2.74 10.80
N GLN A 273 -14.28 2.81 10.55
CA GLN A 273 -15.03 4.07 10.53
C GLN A 273 -14.97 4.76 11.90
N SER A 274 -15.14 4.00 12.98
CA SER A 274 -15.03 4.53 14.36
C SER A 274 -13.65 5.12 14.61
N VAL A 275 -12.58 4.39 14.24
CA VAL A 275 -11.19 4.84 14.38
C VAL A 275 -10.95 6.11 13.55
N ALA A 276 -11.40 6.14 12.29
CA ALA A 276 -11.27 7.30 11.42
C ALA A 276 -11.95 8.54 12.01
N GLU A 277 -13.20 8.40 12.45
CA GLU A 277 -13.97 9.47 13.09
C GLU A 277 -13.30 9.99 14.36
N GLY A 278 -12.79 9.09 15.21
CA GLY A 278 -12.05 9.44 16.42
C GLY A 278 -10.76 10.22 16.12
N ILE A 279 -10.01 9.80 15.09
CA ILE A 279 -8.80 10.51 14.65
C ILE A 279 -9.16 11.93 14.19
N VAL A 280 -10.14 12.09 13.29
CA VAL A 280 -10.52 13.39 12.74
C VAL A 280 -11.06 14.34 13.80
N THR A 281 -11.83 13.80 14.74
CA THR A 281 -12.46 14.59 15.81
C THR A 281 -11.42 15.10 16.81
N ASN A 282 -10.51 14.23 17.23
CA ASN A 282 -9.61 14.52 18.35
C ASN A 282 -8.19 14.92 17.94
N ASN A 283 -7.77 14.59 16.72
CA ASN A 283 -6.43 14.81 16.19
C ASN A 283 -6.50 15.46 14.79
N PRO A 284 -7.19 16.60 14.62
CA PRO A 284 -7.38 17.25 13.31
C PRO A 284 -6.08 17.73 12.66
N GLU A 285 -4.99 17.82 13.42
CA GLU A 285 -3.65 18.10 12.90
C GLU A 285 -3.02 16.90 12.19
N CYS A 286 -3.52 15.68 12.43
CA CYS A 286 -3.08 14.48 11.75
C CYS A 286 -3.71 14.39 10.36
N ARG A 287 -2.89 14.16 9.34
CA ARG A 287 -3.37 13.89 7.99
C ARG A 287 -3.85 12.44 7.87
N LEU A 288 -5.16 12.23 7.76
CA LEU A 288 -5.76 10.90 7.58
C LEU A 288 -5.85 10.51 6.10
N MET A 289 -5.26 9.38 5.76
CA MET A 289 -5.36 8.72 4.45
C MET A 289 -5.99 7.33 4.63
N ILE A 290 -7.00 7.00 3.84
CA ILE A 290 -7.67 5.69 3.90
C ILE A 290 -7.38 4.95 2.60
N LEU A 291 -6.57 3.89 2.69
CA LEU A 291 -6.15 3.07 1.57
C LEU A 291 -6.98 1.78 1.51
N LEU A 292 -7.80 1.64 0.47
CA LEU A 292 -8.64 0.47 0.23
C LEU A 292 -8.13 -0.30 -0.99
N ALA A 293 -7.60 -1.51 -0.78
CA ALA A 293 -7.00 -2.32 -1.84
C ALA A 293 -7.71 -3.67 -1.97
N ASP A 294 -8.14 -3.99 -3.20
CA ASP A 294 -8.87 -5.23 -3.53
C ASP A 294 -10.19 -5.35 -2.72
N GLU A 295 -10.86 -4.22 -2.50
CA GLU A 295 -12.15 -4.18 -1.80
C GLU A 295 -13.32 -3.93 -2.76
N ARG A 296 -14.53 -4.19 -2.27
CA ARG A 296 -15.76 -4.03 -3.05
C ARG A 296 -16.10 -2.55 -3.31
N PRO A 297 -16.59 -2.19 -4.51
CA PRO A 297 -16.98 -0.81 -4.83
C PRO A 297 -17.97 -0.19 -3.86
N GLU A 298 -18.94 -0.98 -3.36
CA GLU A 298 -19.90 -0.50 -2.36
C GLU A 298 -19.23 -0.13 -1.04
N GLU A 299 -18.25 -0.92 -0.59
CA GLU A 299 -17.50 -0.64 0.65
C GLU A 299 -16.58 0.57 0.51
N ILE A 300 -16.04 0.80 -0.70
CA ILE A 300 -15.27 2.01 -1.03
C ILE A 300 -16.19 3.24 -0.96
N THR A 301 -17.36 3.16 -1.59
CA THR A 301 -18.31 4.28 -1.63
C THR A 301 -18.81 4.61 -0.23
N ASP A 302 -19.11 3.59 0.60
CA ASP A 302 -19.53 3.78 1.99
C ASP A 302 -18.47 4.54 2.80
N MET A 303 -17.18 4.23 2.60
CA MET A 303 -16.09 4.92 3.28
C MET A 303 -15.89 6.36 2.75
N GLU A 304 -16.03 6.59 1.45
CA GLU A 304 -15.99 7.93 0.85
C GLU A 304 -17.12 8.82 1.37
N MET A 305 -18.33 8.28 1.51
CA MET A 305 -19.49 9.00 2.03
C MET A 305 -19.34 9.42 3.49
N CYS A 306 -18.48 8.76 4.28
CA CYS A 306 -18.19 9.19 5.64
C CYS A 306 -17.44 10.52 5.71
N GLY A 307 -16.65 10.88 4.68
CA GLY A 307 -15.96 12.17 4.62
C GLY A 307 -14.86 12.40 5.67
N PHE A 308 -14.37 11.35 6.33
CA PHE A 308 -13.34 11.45 7.39
C PHE A 308 -11.94 11.77 6.86
N GLY A 309 -11.66 11.54 5.58
CA GLY A 309 -10.34 11.83 5.03
C GLY A 309 -10.27 11.52 3.56
N GLU A 310 -9.06 11.56 3.01
CA GLU A 310 -8.85 11.19 1.62
C GLU A 310 -8.91 9.67 1.47
N VAL A 311 -9.88 9.18 0.72
CA VAL A 311 -10.00 7.77 0.36
C VAL A 311 -9.25 7.51 -0.94
N ILE A 312 -8.27 6.62 -0.88
CA ILE A 312 -7.44 6.20 -2.00
C ILE A 312 -7.73 4.72 -2.23
N ALA A 313 -8.44 4.40 -3.32
CA ALA A 313 -8.98 3.07 -3.51
C ALA A 313 -8.60 2.42 -4.84
N SER A 314 -8.47 1.10 -4.81
CA SER A 314 -8.42 0.24 -5.99
C SER A 314 -9.32 -0.98 -5.75
N SER A 315 -10.48 -0.97 -6.40
CA SER A 315 -11.51 -2.02 -6.32
C SER A 315 -11.04 -3.38 -6.83
N PHE A 316 -11.63 -4.46 -6.32
CA PHE A 316 -11.23 -5.86 -6.61
C PHE A 316 -11.29 -6.28 -8.09
N ASP A 317 -12.00 -5.55 -8.94
CA ASP A 317 -12.09 -5.81 -10.39
C ASP A 317 -10.85 -5.32 -11.16
N ARG A 318 -9.88 -4.71 -10.45
CA ARG A 318 -8.64 -4.21 -11.01
C ARG A 318 -7.50 -5.24 -10.89
N PRO A 319 -6.47 -5.15 -11.74
CA PRO A 319 -5.33 -6.07 -11.68
C PRO A 319 -4.45 -5.83 -10.44
N ALA A 320 -3.73 -6.88 -10.02
CA ALA A 320 -2.88 -6.86 -8.81
C ALA A 320 -1.80 -5.78 -8.83
N GLU A 321 -1.24 -5.49 -10.01
CA GLU A 321 -0.26 -4.43 -10.24
C GLU A 321 -0.83 -3.06 -9.84
N ARG A 322 -2.13 -2.83 -10.09
CA ARG A 322 -2.79 -1.58 -9.71
C ARG A 322 -2.85 -1.44 -8.20
N HIS A 323 -3.24 -2.49 -7.48
CA HIS A 323 -3.28 -2.48 -6.02
C HIS A 323 -1.91 -2.15 -5.42
N CYS A 324 -0.86 -2.78 -5.94
CA CYS A 324 0.52 -2.53 -5.51
C CYS A 324 0.94 -1.08 -5.80
N GLN A 325 0.66 -0.57 -7.01
CA GLN A 325 1.03 0.78 -7.40
C GLN A 325 0.34 1.86 -6.55
N VAL A 326 -0.97 1.71 -6.31
CA VAL A 326 -1.74 2.65 -5.48
C VAL A 326 -1.21 2.66 -4.04
N ALA A 327 -0.88 1.49 -3.49
CA ALA A 327 -0.27 1.40 -2.17
C ALA A 327 1.11 2.06 -2.12
N GLU A 328 1.99 1.79 -3.09
CA GLU A 328 3.33 2.40 -3.15
C GLU A 328 3.27 3.92 -3.26
N MET A 329 2.39 4.46 -4.12
CA MET A 329 2.17 5.90 -4.26
C MET A 329 1.66 6.53 -2.97
N THR A 330 0.70 5.87 -2.30
CA THR A 330 0.16 6.34 -1.01
C THR A 330 1.24 6.38 0.07
N LEU A 331 2.06 5.33 0.17
CA LEU A 331 3.15 5.27 1.14
C LEU A 331 4.21 6.33 0.88
N GLU A 332 4.64 6.50 -0.37
CA GLU A 332 5.62 7.53 -0.71
C GLU A 332 5.09 8.92 -0.41
N ARG A 333 3.83 9.21 -0.73
CA ARG A 333 3.19 10.49 -0.39
C ARG A 333 3.16 10.74 1.11
N ALA A 334 2.76 9.75 1.91
CA ALA A 334 2.79 9.85 3.36
C ALA A 334 4.20 10.14 3.89
N ARG A 335 5.23 9.49 3.33
CA ARG A 335 6.64 9.76 3.69
C ARG A 335 7.05 11.21 3.38
N ARG A 336 6.61 11.79 2.27
CA ARG A 336 6.93 13.19 1.92
C ARG A 336 6.32 14.20 2.92
N TYR A 337 5.12 13.94 3.42
CA TYR A 337 4.52 14.76 4.48
C TYR A 337 5.27 14.59 5.82
N VAL A 338 5.65 13.37 6.19
CA VAL A 338 6.42 13.14 7.43
C VAL A 338 7.81 13.77 7.38
N GLU A 339 8.49 13.74 6.23
CA GLU A 339 9.75 14.48 6.01
C GLU A 339 9.59 15.99 6.21
N SER A 340 8.35 16.49 6.08
CA SER A 340 7.99 17.89 6.28
C SER A 340 7.54 18.21 7.71
N GLY A 341 7.61 17.22 8.62
CA GLY A 341 7.28 17.32 10.04
C GLY A 341 5.81 17.03 10.37
N GLU A 342 5.00 16.57 9.42
CA GLU A 342 3.58 16.27 9.64
C GLU A 342 3.38 14.92 10.34
N ASP A 343 2.31 14.81 11.13
CA ASP A 343 1.80 13.53 11.62
C ASP A 343 0.78 12.99 10.61
N VAL A 344 1.02 11.79 10.09
CA VAL A 344 0.21 11.15 9.05
C VAL A 344 -0.30 9.81 9.56
N VAL A 345 -1.59 9.54 9.35
CA VAL A 345 -2.21 8.25 9.66
C VAL A 345 -2.71 7.60 8.38
N ILE A 346 -2.26 6.37 8.11
CA ILE A 346 -2.81 5.54 7.04
C ILE A 346 -3.69 4.46 7.68
N ILE A 347 -4.97 4.42 7.31
CA ILE A 347 -5.83 3.26 7.54
C ILE A 347 -5.74 2.38 6.28
N LEU A 348 -5.24 1.15 6.42
CA LEU A 348 -5.11 0.19 5.32
C LEU A 348 -6.13 -0.94 5.47
N ASP A 349 -6.98 -1.10 4.47
CA ASP A 349 -7.91 -2.22 4.38
C ASP A 349 -7.70 -3.00 3.06
N SER A 350 -7.03 -4.14 3.04
CA SER A 350 -6.37 -4.83 4.16
C SER A 350 -4.93 -5.21 3.82
N ILE A 351 -4.07 -5.43 4.84
CA ILE A 351 -2.71 -5.93 4.58
C ILE A 351 -2.73 -7.32 3.97
N THR A 352 -3.70 -8.17 4.35
CA THR A 352 -3.82 -9.52 3.81
C THR A 352 -4.05 -9.51 2.31
N ARG A 353 -4.98 -8.66 1.83
CA ARG A 353 -5.25 -8.50 0.40
C ARG A 353 -4.09 -7.87 -0.35
N LEU A 354 -3.46 -6.85 0.23
CA LEU A 354 -2.27 -6.23 -0.36
C LEU A 354 -1.12 -7.23 -0.51
N ALA A 355 -0.86 -8.05 0.50
CA ALA A 355 0.15 -9.11 0.44
C ALA A 355 -0.15 -10.16 -0.64
N ARG A 356 -1.43 -10.52 -0.84
CA ARG A 356 -1.84 -11.37 -1.97
C ARG A 356 -1.53 -10.73 -3.31
N ALA A 357 -1.84 -9.44 -3.47
CA ALA A 357 -1.54 -8.72 -4.71
C ALA A 357 -0.04 -8.72 -5.02
N TYR A 358 0.81 -8.44 -4.02
CA TYR A 358 2.27 -8.52 -4.19
C TYR A 358 2.74 -9.93 -4.57
N ASN A 359 2.16 -10.96 -3.95
CA ASN A 359 2.47 -12.35 -4.30
C ASN A 359 2.04 -12.74 -5.72
N THR A 360 1.00 -12.12 -6.27
CA THR A 360 0.60 -12.33 -7.66
C THR A 360 1.53 -11.61 -8.64
N VAL A 361 2.03 -10.43 -8.27
CA VAL A 361 2.88 -9.60 -9.14
C VAL A 361 4.34 -10.08 -9.16
N GLU A 362 4.86 -10.59 -8.05
CA GLU A 362 6.23 -11.09 -8.01
C GLU A 362 6.36 -12.43 -8.75
N GLU A 363 7.21 -12.46 -9.79
CA GLU A 363 7.58 -13.68 -10.48
C GLU A 363 8.29 -14.63 -9.50
N GLY A 364 7.74 -15.84 -9.34
CA GLY A 364 8.18 -16.78 -8.31
C GLY A 364 9.70 -16.97 -8.29
N SER A 365 10.31 -16.75 -7.13
CA SER A 365 11.75 -16.91 -6.84
C SER A 365 12.21 -18.38 -6.90
N GLY A 366 11.30 -19.31 -7.20
CA GLY A 366 11.51 -20.76 -7.16
C GLY A 366 11.51 -21.34 -5.73
N ARG A 367 11.29 -20.50 -4.70
CA ARG A 367 11.17 -20.92 -3.31
C ARG A 367 9.80 -20.54 -2.77
N THR A 368 8.88 -21.50 -2.82
CA THR A 368 7.53 -21.35 -2.30
C THR A 368 7.48 -21.78 -0.84
N LEU A 369 7.03 -20.88 0.03
CA LEU A 369 6.66 -21.15 1.41
C LEU A 369 5.39 -22.02 1.47
N THR A 370 5.19 -22.66 2.61
CA THR A 370 3.92 -23.34 2.92
C THR A 370 2.75 -22.37 2.69
N GLY A 371 1.72 -22.81 1.96
CA GLY A 371 0.57 -21.96 1.61
C GLY A 371 0.63 -21.29 0.23
N GLY A 372 1.67 -21.52 -0.56
CA GLY A 372 1.74 -21.01 -1.94
C GLY A 372 2.27 -19.59 -2.07
N LEU A 373 2.90 -19.07 -1.01
CA LEU A 373 3.54 -17.76 -1.00
C LEU A 373 4.98 -17.88 -1.49
N ASP A 374 5.42 -16.93 -2.29
CA ASP A 374 6.84 -16.78 -2.57
C ASP A 374 7.62 -16.29 -1.32
N ALA A 375 8.86 -16.73 -1.14
CA ALA A 375 9.67 -16.28 -0.02
C ALA A 375 9.95 -14.76 -0.01
N ASN A 376 9.94 -14.12 -1.19
CA ASN A 376 10.24 -12.68 -1.32
C ASN A 376 8.97 -11.81 -1.35
N SER A 377 7.80 -12.38 -1.63
CA SER A 377 6.57 -11.61 -1.87
C SER A 377 6.06 -10.83 -0.66
N LEU A 378 6.49 -11.21 0.54
CA LEU A 378 6.15 -10.51 1.78
C LEU A 378 7.10 -9.36 2.10
N GLU A 379 8.21 -9.19 1.39
CA GLU A 379 9.20 -8.14 1.69
C GLU A 379 8.59 -6.74 1.53
N LYS A 380 7.91 -6.47 0.41
CA LYS A 380 7.29 -5.16 0.16
C LYS A 380 6.13 -4.87 1.13
N PRO A 381 5.16 -5.79 1.35
CA PRO A 381 4.17 -5.65 2.41
C PRO A 381 4.75 -5.39 3.81
N LYS A 382 5.80 -6.12 4.21
CA LYS A 382 6.51 -5.90 5.49
C LYS A 382 7.14 -4.52 5.55
N ARG A 383 7.78 -4.07 4.47
CA ARG A 383 8.35 -2.72 4.38
C ARG A 383 7.26 -1.64 4.44
N PHE A 384 6.08 -1.89 3.89
CA PHE A 384 4.94 -0.97 3.96
C PHE A 384 4.55 -0.70 5.42
N ILE A 385 4.13 -1.74 6.16
CA ILE A 385 3.74 -1.57 7.57
C ILE A 385 4.94 -1.16 8.43
N GLY A 386 6.12 -1.72 8.18
CA GLY A 386 7.37 -1.39 8.87
C GLY A 386 7.82 0.06 8.69
N SER A 387 7.22 0.81 7.76
CA SER A 387 7.48 2.24 7.60
C SER A 387 6.90 3.07 8.73
N ALA A 388 5.85 2.60 9.42
CA ALA A 388 5.24 3.35 10.50
C ALA A 388 6.20 3.47 11.70
N ARG A 389 6.39 4.73 12.12
CA ARG A 389 7.35 5.14 13.16
C ARG A 389 7.08 6.60 13.58
N LYS A 390 7.44 6.95 14.82
CA LYS A 390 7.59 8.34 15.26
C LYS A 390 9.00 8.80 14.94
N ILE A 391 9.15 10.00 14.39
CA ILE A 391 10.45 10.58 14.08
C ILE A 391 10.99 11.30 15.32
N ASP A 392 12.31 11.20 15.56
CA ASP A 392 12.98 11.94 16.62
C ASP A 392 12.69 13.45 16.48
N PRO A 393 12.13 14.12 17.51
CA PRO A 393 11.86 15.55 17.48
C PRO A 393 13.06 16.43 17.12
N ARG A 394 14.29 15.97 17.38
CA ARG A 394 15.54 16.68 17.02
C ARG A 394 15.81 16.72 15.52
N GLN A 395 15.12 15.90 14.72
CA GLN A 395 15.29 15.78 13.27
C GLN A 395 14.09 16.30 12.47
N GLY A 396 13.22 17.12 13.09
CA GLY A 396 12.05 17.73 12.47
C GLY A 396 10.71 17.18 12.95
N GLY A 397 10.71 16.08 13.71
CA GLY A 397 9.48 15.48 14.23
C GLY A 397 8.59 14.89 13.14
N GLY A 398 7.28 14.88 13.38
CA GLY A 398 6.30 14.17 12.56
C GLY A 398 6.23 12.67 12.87
N SER A 399 5.27 12.00 12.28
CA SER A 399 5.05 10.56 12.49
C SER A 399 4.30 9.92 11.34
N LEU A 400 4.60 8.65 11.09
CA LEU A 400 3.78 7.81 10.23
C LEU A 400 3.12 6.74 11.09
N THR A 401 1.81 6.82 11.27
CA THR A 401 0.99 5.77 11.89
C THR A 401 0.36 4.93 10.79
N ILE A 402 0.41 3.61 10.90
CA ILE A 402 -0.28 2.70 9.97
C ILE A 402 -1.17 1.78 10.80
N ILE A 403 -2.47 1.82 10.53
CA ILE A 403 -3.50 0.98 11.13
C ILE A 403 -4.01 0.06 10.03
N ALA A 404 -3.59 -1.19 10.03
CA ALA A 404 -3.94 -2.15 8.99
C ALA A 404 -4.90 -3.21 9.51
N THR A 405 -5.85 -3.65 8.69
CA THR A 405 -6.67 -4.82 9.00
C THR A 405 -5.99 -6.10 8.50
N ALA A 406 -6.05 -7.17 9.27
CA ALA A 406 -5.58 -8.49 8.89
C ALA A 406 -6.72 -9.51 9.00
N LEU A 407 -6.95 -10.24 7.91
CA LEU A 407 -7.97 -11.28 7.84
C LEU A 407 -7.44 -12.57 8.46
N VAL A 408 -8.23 -13.15 9.37
CA VAL A 408 -8.01 -14.48 9.96
C VAL A 408 -9.24 -15.36 9.73
N ASP A 409 -9.10 -16.66 10.01
CA ASP A 409 -10.20 -17.63 9.90
C ASP A 409 -10.90 -17.67 8.52
N THR A 410 -10.18 -17.33 7.46
CA THR A 410 -10.70 -17.32 6.08
C THR A 410 -10.79 -18.71 5.46
N GLY A 411 -10.22 -19.73 6.11
CA GLY A 411 -10.01 -21.07 5.56
C GLY A 411 -8.83 -21.16 4.58
N SER A 412 -8.13 -20.06 4.29
CA SER A 412 -6.95 -20.04 3.43
C SER A 412 -5.67 -20.20 4.24
N ARG A 413 -4.87 -21.22 3.91
CA ARG A 413 -3.52 -21.39 4.49
C ARG A 413 -2.60 -20.22 4.16
N MET A 414 -2.78 -19.60 3.00
CA MET A 414 -2.02 -18.41 2.59
C MET A 414 -2.26 -17.25 3.57
N ASP A 415 -3.51 -16.99 3.95
CA ASP A 415 -3.84 -15.89 4.86
C ASP A 415 -3.31 -16.14 6.26
N GLN A 416 -3.35 -17.40 6.72
CA GLN A 416 -2.76 -17.78 8.01
C GLN A 416 -1.26 -17.50 8.04
N VAL A 417 -0.54 -17.84 6.96
CA VAL A 417 0.92 -17.57 6.87
C VAL A 417 1.19 -16.09 6.76
N ILE A 418 0.42 -15.33 5.97
CA ILE A 418 0.51 -13.87 5.92
C ILE A 418 0.35 -13.30 7.34
N PHE A 419 -0.70 -13.69 8.06
CA PHE A 419 -0.97 -13.19 9.41
C PHE A 419 0.18 -13.49 10.38
N GLU A 420 0.67 -14.72 10.44
CA GLU A 420 1.78 -15.08 11.34
C GLU A 420 3.07 -14.31 11.00
N GLU A 421 3.33 -14.02 9.73
CA GLU A 421 4.48 -13.23 9.29
C GLU A 421 4.39 -11.73 9.65
N PHE A 422 3.18 -11.22 9.90
CA PHE A 422 2.92 -9.82 10.31
C PHE A 422 2.68 -9.64 11.81
N LYS A 423 2.58 -10.74 12.55
CA LYS A 423 2.38 -10.73 14.00
C LYS A 423 3.66 -10.34 14.76
N GLY A 424 4.84 -10.61 14.20
CA GLY A 424 6.14 -10.20 14.72
C GLY A 424 6.55 -8.82 14.23
#